data_AF-A0A1S2LSJ9-F1
#
_entry.id   AF-A0A1S2LSJ9-F1
#
_cell.length_a   1.000
_cell.length_b   1.000
_cell.length_c   1.000
_cell.angle_alpha   90.00
_cell.angle_beta   90.00
_cell.angle_gamma   90.00
#
_symmetry.space_group_name_H-M   'P 1'
#
loop_
_entity.id
_entity.type
_entity.pdbx_description
1 polymer ?
#
loop_
_entity_poly.entity_id
_entity_poly.type
_entity_poly.pdbx_seq_one_letter_code
_entity_poly.pdbx_strand_id
1 'polypeptide(L)'
;MKQLLMLMILFVTLLSACSNDRLQTITFHGETENWNGELVIKQVSGDIYEEVYITLEYLGDEEVSLVQTRLETPWLEALDALTSGDRLPENNVIEYPPYKNHRFIHAHEDGYDFEMDIVWTVNNQSSKEVLIFTSDE
;
A
#
# COMPACT_ATOMS: atom_id res chain seq x y z
N MET A 1 15.18 20.99 -50.70
CA MET A 1 13.84 20.64 -50.18
C MET A 1 13.78 19.34 -49.38
N LYS A 2 14.75 18.41 -49.46
CA LYS A 2 14.76 17.20 -48.60
C LYS A 2 15.26 17.43 -47.16
N GLN A 3 16.16 18.39 -46.94
CA GLN A 3 16.74 18.63 -45.62
C GLN A 3 15.84 19.42 -44.66
N LEU A 4 14.86 20.16 -45.18
CA LEU A 4 13.88 20.89 -44.36
C LEU A 4 12.81 19.97 -43.78
N LEU A 5 12.48 18.88 -44.49
CA LEU A 5 11.50 17.88 -44.04
C LEU A 5 12.01 17.03 -42.87
N MET A 6 13.33 16.80 -42.81
CA MET A 6 13.97 16.00 -41.77
C MET A 6 14.06 16.76 -40.43
N LEU A 7 14.20 18.08 -40.48
CA LEU A 7 14.23 18.95 -39.30
C LEU A 7 12.86 19.06 -38.61
N MET A 8 11.77 18.96 -39.38
CA MET A 8 10.40 19.07 -38.88
C MET A 8 9.96 17.82 -38.13
N ILE A 9 10.46 16.63 -38.52
CA ILE A 9 10.16 15.36 -37.84
C ILE A 9 10.84 15.29 -36.46
N LEU A 10 12.03 15.86 -36.31
CA LEU A 10 12.77 15.89 -35.05
C LEU A 10 12.09 16.75 -33.97
N PHE A 11 11.39 17.81 -34.39
CA PHE A 11 10.64 18.68 -33.47
C PHE A 11 9.33 18.04 -32.98
N VAL A 12 8.70 17.18 -33.78
CA VAL A 12 7.45 16.48 -33.39
C VAL A 12 7.72 15.40 -32.34
N THR A 13 8.89 14.75 -32.36
CA THR A 13 9.26 13.76 -31.33
C THR A 13 9.63 14.38 -29.98
N LEU A 14 10.04 15.65 -29.95
CA LEU A 14 10.36 16.37 -28.71
C LEU A 14 9.12 16.87 -27.96
N LEU A 15 7.97 16.99 -28.64
CA LEU A 15 6.68 17.41 -28.06
C LEU A 15 5.87 16.25 -27.46
N SER A 16 6.25 14.99 -27.73
CA SER A 16 5.62 13.80 -27.15
C SER A 16 6.12 13.48 -25.73
N ALA A 17 7.16 14.17 -25.27
CA ALA A 17 7.67 14.09 -23.90
C ALA A 17 7.06 15.19 -23.02
N CYS A 18 5.74 15.34 -23.04
CA CYS A 18 5.07 15.88 -21.86
C CYS A 18 5.10 14.77 -20.82
N SER A 19 6.03 14.84 -19.87
CA SER A 19 5.98 14.01 -18.67
C SER A 19 4.64 14.27 -18.00
N ASN A 20 3.75 13.28 -18.10
CA ASN A 20 2.58 13.21 -17.26
C ASN A 20 3.12 12.89 -15.86
N ASP A 21 3.55 13.91 -15.12
CA ASP A 21 3.69 13.83 -13.65
C ASP A 21 2.26 13.76 -13.07
N ARG A 22 1.52 12.73 -13.48
CA ARG A 22 0.22 12.43 -12.91
C ARG A 22 0.51 11.76 -11.60
N LEU A 23 0.09 12.41 -10.52
CA LEU A 23 0.06 11.82 -9.20
C LEU A 23 -0.48 10.39 -9.31
N GLN A 24 0.36 9.44 -8.94
CA GLN A 24 0.06 8.02 -9.03
C GLN A 24 -0.82 7.59 -7.85
N THR A 25 -1.74 6.67 -8.10
CA THR A 25 -2.39 5.89 -7.04
C THR A 25 -2.17 4.42 -7.36
N ILE A 26 -1.67 3.67 -6.39
CA ILE A 26 -1.41 2.24 -6.51
C ILE A 26 -2.23 1.56 -5.44
N THR A 27 -3.05 0.59 -5.84
CA THR A 27 -3.87 -0.20 -4.93
C THR A 27 -3.35 -1.62 -4.91
N PHE A 28 -3.25 -2.18 -3.71
CA PHE A 28 -2.89 -3.55 -3.47
C PHE A 28 -4.00 -4.22 -2.66
N HIS A 29 -4.22 -5.49 -2.97
CA HIS A 29 -5.17 -6.34 -2.26
C HIS A 29 -4.44 -7.56 -1.69
N GLY A 30 -4.89 -7.99 -0.52
CA GLY A 30 -4.45 -9.24 0.09
C GLY A 30 -5.66 -9.96 0.68
N GLU A 31 -5.66 -11.29 0.61
CA GLU A 31 -6.69 -12.13 1.21
C GLU A 31 -6.04 -13.35 1.88
N THR A 32 -6.57 -13.72 3.04
CA THR A 32 -6.31 -14.98 3.74
C THR A 32 -7.64 -15.65 4.09
N GLU A 33 -7.61 -16.73 4.87
CA GLU A 33 -8.84 -17.43 5.28
C GLU A 33 -9.77 -16.51 6.10
N ASN A 34 -9.21 -15.66 6.96
CA ASN A 34 -10.00 -14.85 7.89
C ASN A 34 -9.90 -13.34 7.66
N TRP A 35 -9.06 -12.88 6.73
CA TRP A 35 -8.80 -11.46 6.53
C TRP A 35 -8.81 -11.08 5.06
N ASN A 36 -9.44 -9.95 4.77
CA ASN A 36 -9.27 -9.22 3.53
C ASN A 36 -8.57 -7.89 3.85
N GLY A 37 -7.71 -7.41 2.96
CA GLY A 37 -7.04 -6.14 3.16
C GLY A 37 -6.82 -5.37 1.87
N GLU A 38 -6.89 -4.05 1.99
CA GLU A 38 -6.57 -3.08 0.96
C GLU A 38 -5.45 -2.16 1.45
N LEU A 39 -4.42 -1.98 0.63
CA LEU A 39 -3.37 -0.98 0.84
C LEU A 39 -3.37 -0.03 -0.36
N VAL A 40 -3.60 1.26 -0.11
CA VAL A 40 -3.65 2.29 -1.15
C VAL A 40 -2.54 3.30 -0.93
N ILE A 41 -1.61 3.36 -1.88
CA ILE A 41 -0.55 4.37 -1.94
C ILE A 41 -1.02 5.50 -2.84
N LYS A 42 -1.07 6.73 -2.32
CA LYS A 42 -1.37 7.94 -3.09
C LYS A 42 -0.16 8.85 -3.10
N GLN A 43 0.36 9.12 -4.29
CA GLN A 43 1.29 10.21 -4.50
C GLN A 43 0.53 11.53 -4.35
N VAL A 44 1.08 12.46 -3.57
CA VAL A 44 0.50 13.78 -3.34
C VAL A 44 1.55 14.86 -3.57
N SER A 45 1.13 16.10 -3.80
CA SER A 45 2.03 17.24 -4.01
C SER A 45 2.22 18.05 -2.72
N GLY A 46 3.45 18.49 -2.43
CA GLY A 46 3.75 19.41 -1.33
C GLY A 46 4.81 18.84 -0.37
N ASP A 47 4.73 19.24 0.90
CA ASP A 47 5.64 18.75 1.96
C ASP A 47 5.38 17.29 2.34
N ILE A 48 4.18 16.80 2.05
CA ILE A 48 3.84 15.38 2.02
C ILE A 48 3.85 14.99 0.55
N TYR A 49 4.65 13.97 0.20
CA TYR A 49 4.76 13.46 -1.17
C TYR A 49 4.07 12.10 -1.35
N GLU A 50 3.65 11.48 -0.26
CA GLU A 50 2.99 10.17 -0.23
C GLU A 50 2.04 10.05 0.98
N GLU A 51 0.85 9.52 0.76
CA GLU A 51 -0.07 9.06 1.80
C GLU A 51 -0.45 7.59 1.55
N VAL A 52 -0.38 6.75 2.58
CA VAL A 52 -0.71 5.33 2.52
C VAL A 52 -1.87 5.04 3.45
N TYR A 53 -2.91 4.45 2.90
CA TYR A 53 -4.11 4.03 3.62
C TYR A 53 -4.12 2.51 3.66
N ILE A 54 -4.45 1.95 4.83
CA ILE A 54 -4.61 0.50 5.00
C ILE A 54 -5.96 0.25 5.64
N THR A 55 -6.69 -0.69 5.05
CA THR A 55 -7.96 -1.18 5.57
C THR A 55 -7.86 -2.70 5.69
N LEU A 56 -8.31 -3.24 6.81
CA LEU A 56 -8.44 -4.69 7.03
C LEU A 56 -9.89 -5.01 7.39
N GLU A 57 -10.43 -6.08 6.83
CA GLU A 57 -11.75 -6.61 7.12
C GLU A 57 -11.62 -8.05 7.64
N TYR A 58 -12.17 -8.32 8.81
CA TYR A 58 -12.27 -9.67 9.35
C TYR A 58 -13.47 -10.40 8.73
N LEU A 59 -13.20 -11.53 8.09
CA LEU A 59 -14.17 -12.36 7.37
C LEU A 59 -14.75 -13.50 8.22
N GLY A 60 -14.19 -13.73 9.41
CA GLY A 60 -14.65 -14.80 10.30
C GLY A 60 -15.95 -14.48 11.04
N ASP A 61 -16.60 -15.53 11.52
CA ASP A 61 -17.89 -15.43 12.24
C ASP A 61 -17.73 -15.29 13.77
N GLU A 62 -16.50 -15.37 14.29
CA GLU A 62 -16.23 -15.41 15.72
C GLU A 62 -16.03 -14.01 16.33
N GLU A 63 -16.41 -13.82 17.60
CA GLU A 63 -16.16 -12.56 18.30
C GLU A 63 -14.67 -12.42 18.66
N VAL A 64 -13.99 -11.49 18.00
CA VAL A 64 -12.58 -11.17 18.24
C VAL A 64 -12.43 -10.12 19.34
N SER A 65 -11.67 -10.46 20.39
CA SER A 65 -11.47 -9.58 21.54
C SER A 65 -10.29 -8.62 21.38
N LEU A 66 -9.27 -9.01 20.61
CA LEU A 66 -8.06 -8.25 20.37
C LEU A 66 -7.49 -8.61 18.99
N VAL A 67 -7.04 -7.60 18.26
CA VAL A 67 -6.27 -7.73 17.02
C VAL A 67 -4.97 -6.97 17.18
N GLN A 68 -3.87 -7.56 16.72
CA GLN A 68 -2.55 -6.95 16.66
C GLN A 68 -2.00 -7.13 15.25
N THR A 69 -1.48 -6.07 14.67
CA THR A 69 -0.96 -6.08 13.30
C THR A 69 0.46 -5.54 13.26
N ARG A 70 1.30 -6.13 12.40
CA ARG A 70 2.66 -5.67 12.13
C ARG A 70 2.88 -5.68 10.62
N LEU A 71 3.01 -4.49 10.03
CA LEU A 71 3.40 -4.33 8.63
C LEU A 71 4.92 -4.29 8.55
N GLU A 72 5.53 -5.23 7.83
CA GLU A 72 6.98 -5.24 7.63
C GLU A 72 7.39 -4.04 6.77
N THR A 73 8.43 -3.32 7.19
CA THR A 73 8.96 -2.17 6.47
C THR A 73 10.48 -2.25 6.29
N PRO A 74 11.03 -3.33 5.70
CA PRO A 74 12.49 -3.52 5.60
C PRO A 74 13.22 -2.42 4.82
N TRP A 75 12.51 -1.66 3.98
CA TRP A 75 13.06 -0.51 3.24
C TRP A 75 13.25 0.75 4.12
N LEU A 76 12.70 0.77 5.34
CA LEU A 76 12.89 1.84 6.30
C LEU A 76 14.07 1.51 7.21
N GLU A 77 15.22 2.16 6.97
CA GLU A 77 16.45 1.94 7.76
C GLU A 77 16.28 2.14 9.28
N ALA A 78 15.28 2.94 9.70
CA ALA A 78 15.04 3.30 11.10
C ALA A 78 13.88 2.54 11.77
N LEU A 79 13.05 1.83 10.98
CA LEU A 79 11.83 1.16 11.46
C LEU A 79 11.68 -0.17 10.71
N ASP A 80 11.77 -1.29 11.41
CA ASP A 80 11.60 -2.62 10.80
C ASP A 80 10.13 -2.96 10.57
N ALA A 81 9.20 -2.34 11.32
CA ALA A 81 7.77 -2.52 11.11
C ALA A 81 6.91 -1.38 11.67
N LEU A 82 5.68 -1.30 11.18
CA LEU A 82 4.60 -0.47 11.73
C LEU A 82 3.61 -1.36 12.48
N THR A 83 3.41 -1.10 13.78
CA THR A 83 2.61 -1.95 14.66
C THR A 83 1.38 -1.22 15.19
N SER A 84 0.28 -1.96 15.35
CA SER A 84 -0.95 -1.50 15.99
C SER A 84 -1.61 -2.64 16.77
N GLY A 85 -2.43 -2.30 17.75
CA GLY A 85 -3.26 -3.30 18.43
C GLY A 85 -4.42 -2.66 19.17
N ASP A 86 -5.62 -3.18 18.91
CA ASP A 86 -6.86 -2.73 19.55
C ASP A 86 -7.95 -3.82 19.43
N ARG A 87 -9.11 -3.58 20.04
CA ARG A 87 -10.31 -4.40 19.84
C ARG A 87 -10.79 -4.28 18.40
N LEU A 88 -11.25 -5.38 17.82
CA LEU A 88 -11.91 -5.36 16.51
C LEU A 88 -13.20 -4.51 16.59
N PRO A 89 -13.38 -3.50 15.70
CA PRO A 89 -14.61 -2.71 15.64
C PRO A 89 -15.85 -3.54 15.31
N GLU A 90 -17.05 -3.06 15.67
CA GLU A 90 -18.31 -3.79 15.47
C GLU A 90 -18.67 -4.04 14.00
N ASN A 91 -18.12 -3.24 13.07
CA ASN A 91 -18.28 -3.44 11.63
C ASN A 91 -17.23 -4.38 11.03
N ASN A 92 -16.40 -5.03 11.86
CA ASN A 92 -15.31 -5.92 11.46
C ASN A 92 -14.21 -5.27 10.59
N VAL A 93 -14.19 -3.94 10.48
CA VAL A 93 -13.24 -3.21 9.63
C VAL A 93 -12.30 -2.35 10.47
N ILE A 94 -11.00 -2.50 10.26
CA ILE A 94 -9.94 -1.69 10.86
C ILE A 94 -9.42 -0.73 9.79
N GLU A 95 -9.59 0.58 10.02
CA GLU A 95 -9.02 1.63 9.19
C GLU A 95 -7.84 2.29 9.91
N TYR A 96 -6.67 2.26 9.30
CA TYR A 96 -5.46 2.85 9.88
C TYR A 96 -5.39 4.34 9.55
N PRO A 97 -4.91 5.19 10.47
CA PRO A 97 -4.51 6.54 10.12
C PRO A 97 -3.46 6.51 9.00
N PRO A 98 -3.49 7.48 8.06
CA PRO A 98 -2.62 7.41 6.91
C PRO A 98 -1.15 7.57 7.29
N TYR A 99 -0.30 6.66 6.81
CA TYR A 99 1.15 6.82 6.88
C TYR A 99 1.61 7.83 5.83
N LYS A 100 2.56 8.69 6.18
CA LYS A 100 2.99 9.80 5.32
C LYS A 100 4.49 9.81 5.14
N ASN A 101 4.98 9.97 3.91
CA ASN A 101 6.41 10.04 3.59
C ASN A 101 7.22 8.81 4.10
N HIS A 102 6.66 7.60 3.99
CA HIS A 102 7.29 6.34 4.42
C HIS A 102 7.89 5.53 3.25
N ARG A 103 8.04 6.15 2.07
CA ARG A 103 8.73 5.61 0.89
C ARG A 103 8.10 4.33 0.32
N PHE A 104 6.80 4.12 0.50
CA PHE A 104 6.11 2.96 -0.04
C PHE A 104 6.12 2.90 -1.57
N ILE A 105 6.03 4.03 -2.27
CA ILE A 105 6.19 4.13 -3.73
C ILE A 105 7.56 3.56 -4.15
N HIS A 106 8.63 4.00 -3.48
CA HIS A 106 9.99 3.52 -3.80
C HIS A 106 10.15 2.04 -3.44
N ALA A 107 9.55 1.58 -2.34
CA ALA A 107 9.58 0.18 -1.96
C ALA A 107 8.90 -0.70 -3.03
N HIS A 108 7.76 -0.27 -3.55
CA HIS A 108 7.11 -0.94 -4.66
C HIS A 108 7.97 -0.94 -5.93
N GLU A 109 8.56 0.19 -6.31
CA GLU A 109 9.46 0.29 -7.47
C GLU A 109 10.73 -0.58 -7.35
N ASP A 110 11.23 -0.75 -6.12
CA ASP A 110 12.36 -1.62 -5.79
C ASP A 110 11.96 -3.12 -5.73
N GLY A 111 10.68 -3.44 -5.89
CA GLY A 111 10.15 -4.80 -5.93
C GLY A 111 9.94 -5.45 -4.57
N TYR A 112 9.72 -4.66 -3.51
CA TYR A 112 9.32 -5.20 -2.21
C TYR A 112 7.84 -5.60 -2.21
N ASP A 113 7.57 -6.75 -1.61
CA ASP A 113 6.22 -7.13 -1.21
C ASP A 113 5.83 -6.41 0.08
N PHE A 114 4.54 -6.11 0.23
CA PHE A 114 4.00 -5.59 1.49
C PHE A 114 3.37 -6.74 2.26
N GLU A 115 4.00 -7.12 3.37
CA GLU A 115 3.56 -8.23 4.22
C GLU A 115 3.07 -7.71 5.57
N MET A 116 1.88 -8.17 5.98
CA MET A 116 1.31 -7.86 7.28
C MET A 116 1.05 -9.12 8.09
N ASP A 117 1.73 -9.23 9.21
CA ASP A 117 1.41 -10.18 10.27
C ASP A 117 0.13 -9.72 11.00
N ILE A 118 -0.87 -10.59 11.08
CA ILE A 118 -2.11 -10.34 11.82
C ILE A 118 -2.27 -11.41 12.89
N VAL A 119 -2.33 -11.00 14.16
CA VAL A 119 -2.58 -11.85 15.31
C VAL A 119 -3.88 -11.43 15.95
N TRP A 120 -4.83 -12.33 16.10
CA TRP A 120 -6.11 -12.03 16.74
C TRP A 120 -6.47 -13.07 17.78
N THR A 121 -7.34 -12.70 18.72
CA THR A 121 -7.73 -13.56 19.85
C THR A 121 -9.23 -13.76 19.88
N VAL A 122 -9.65 -15.03 19.92
CA VAL A 122 -11.03 -15.48 20.10
C VAL A 122 -11.07 -16.39 21.32
N ASN A 123 -11.96 -16.15 22.28
CA ASN A 123 -12.10 -16.99 23.48
C ASN A 123 -10.77 -17.30 24.22
N ASN A 124 -9.86 -16.31 24.29
CA ASN A 124 -8.51 -16.41 24.86
C ASN A 124 -7.54 -17.35 24.11
N GLN A 125 -7.86 -17.72 22.87
CA GLN A 125 -6.97 -18.43 21.96
C GLN A 125 -6.52 -17.48 20.86
N SER A 126 -5.20 -17.41 20.64
CA SER A 126 -4.63 -16.56 19.60
C SER A 126 -4.38 -17.34 18.33
N SER A 127 -4.75 -16.73 17.20
CA SER A 127 -4.47 -17.19 15.84
C SER A 127 -3.55 -16.18 15.16
N LYS A 128 -2.82 -16.64 14.14
CA LYS A 128 -1.92 -15.81 13.34
C LYS A 128 -2.09 -16.15 11.86
N GLU A 129 -2.18 -15.11 11.04
CA GLU A 129 -2.11 -15.18 9.58
C GLU A 129 -1.12 -14.12 9.06
N VAL A 130 -0.62 -14.35 7.85
CA VAL A 130 0.25 -13.41 7.13
C VAL A 130 -0.50 -13.01 5.87
N LEU A 131 -0.85 -11.73 5.79
CA LEU A 131 -1.50 -11.13 4.62
C LEU A 131 -0.41 -10.54 3.72
N ILE A 132 -0.35 -10.99 2.47
CA ILE A 132 0.56 -10.44 1.47
C ILE A 132 -0.27 -9.58 0.52
N PHE A 133 0.05 -8.30 0.41
CA PHE A 133 -0.63 -7.39 -0.50
C PHE A 133 0.02 -7.46 -1.89
N THR A 134 -0.79 -7.64 -2.92
CA THR A 134 -0.38 -7.72 -4.32
C THR A 134 -1.11 -6.68 -5.15
N SER A 135 -0.44 -6.06 -6.11
CA SER A 135 -1.04 -5.08 -7.02
C SER A 135 -1.78 -5.77 -8.16
N ASP A 136 -2.91 -5.20 -8.60
CA ASP A 136 -3.75 -5.73 -9.69
C ASP A 136 -3.14 -5.52 -11.11
N GLU A 137 -1.81 -5.56 -11.27
CA GLU A 137 -1.15 -5.32 -12.58
C GLU A 137 -1.59 -6.28 -13.70
#